data_AF-A0A1B6GWQ1-F1
#
_entry.id   AF-A0A1B6GWQ1-F1
#
_cell.length_a   1.000
_cell.length_b   1.000
_cell.length_c   1.000
_cell.angle_alpha   90.00
_cell.angle_beta   90.00
_cell.angle_gamma   90.00
#
_symmetry.space_group_name_H-M   'P 1'
#
loop_
_entity.id
_entity.type
_entity.pdbx_description
1 polymer ?
#
loop_
_entity_poly.entity_id
_entity_poly.type
_entity_poly.pdbx_seq_one_letter_code
_entity_poly.pdbx_strand_id
1 'polypeptide(L)'
;DEEYLTDVVTRRQHPMYAPLSDTIKKETLRKKQLKHDWLTLIDFCISALFIVVISIVISNMWCSYYYTNSKVKELITSSHHPDFEDIDFFTIKSTTDMENFLEYTWMYAFYNTRWYNDFKISESRNENNTKDLRLIYWAADYTNKLLGLPMVRQLRVKPKKCSNLFFESARCIPEFNKEDEDTDVYGVGWTPANSSFI
;
A
#
# COMPACT_ATOMS: atom_id res chain seq x y z
N ASP A 1 6.26 -41.68 76.45
CA ASP A 1 6.52 -41.90 75.02
C ASP A 1 7.96 -41.57 74.63
N GLU A 2 8.93 -42.18 75.32
CA GLU A 2 10.35 -42.09 74.95
C GLU A 2 10.65 -42.85 73.66
N GLU A 3 9.97 -43.99 73.46
CA GLU A 3 10.12 -44.84 72.28
C GLU A 3 9.80 -44.08 70.98
N TYR A 4 8.75 -43.26 71.01
CA TYR A 4 8.38 -42.39 69.90
C TYR A 4 9.45 -41.33 69.60
N LEU A 5 10.02 -40.70 70.64
CA LEU A 5 11.10 -39.72 70.46
C LEU A 5 12.35 -40.37 69.88
N THR A 6 12.69 -41.59 70.30
CA THR A 6 13.82 -42.33 69.73
C THR A 6 13.60 -42.73 68.28
N ASP A 7 12.39 -43.17 67.90
CA ASP A 7 12.05 -43.50 66.50
C ASP A 7 12.08 -42.25 65.60
N VAL A 8 11.65 -41.09 66.11
CA VAL A 8 11.73 -39.83 65.37
C VAL A 8 13.18 -39.39 65.17
N VAL A 9 14.05 -39.55 66.17
CA VAL A 9 15.47 -39.18 66.06
C VAL A 9 16.21 -40.10 65.10
N THR A 10 15.99 -41.42 65.17
CA THR A 10 16.62 -42.38 64.24
C THR A 10 16.15 -42.16 62.80
N ARG A 11 14.85 -41.91 62.59
CA ARG A 11 14.34 -41.57 61.24
C ARG A 11 14.94 -40.27 60.69
N ARG A 12 15.16 -39.26 61.53
CA ARG A 12 15.74 -37.95 61.12
C ARG A 12 17.26 -37.99 60.92
N GLN A 13 17.95 -39.03 61.37
CA GLN A 13 19.37 -39.25 61.10
C GLN A 13 19.63 -39.82 59.69
N HIS A 14 18.59 -40.31 59.00
CA HIS A 14 18.74 -40.74 57.62
C HIS A 14 19.18 -39.58 56.71
N PRO A 15 20.01 -39.84 55.69
CA PRO A 15 20.58 -38.82 54.81
C PRO A 15 19.53 -37.98 54.05
N MET A 16 18.28 -38.46 54.00
CA MET A 16 17.15 -37.74 53.43
C MET A 16 16.70 -36.53 54.27
N TYR A 17 16.92 -36.56 55.60
CA TYR A 17 16.55 -35.50 56.54
C TYR A 17 17.74 -34.67 57.03
N ALA A 18 18.96 -35.04 56.64
CA ALA A 18 20.15 -34.25 56.93
C ALA A 18 20.07 -32.90 56.19
N PRO A 19 20.24 -31.76 56.89
CA PRO A 19 20.19 -30.46 56.23
C PRO A 19 21.31 -30.39 55.20
N LEU A 20 20.96 -29.99 53.97
CA LEU A 20 21.96 -29.79 52.92
C LEU A 20 23.06 -28.84 53.42
N SER A 21 24.32 -29.22 53.15
CA SER A 21 25.47 -28.35 53.33
C SER A 21 25.22 -26.99 52.70
N ASP A 22 25.61 -25.92 53.41
CA ASP A 22 25.46 -24.55 52.92
C ASP A 22 26.19 -24.32 51.59
N THR A 23 27.25 -25.06 51.31
CA THR A 23 27.93 -25.02 50.00
C THR A 23 27.02 -25.53 48.88
N ILE A 24 26.33 -26.66 49.09
CA ILE A 24 25.42 -27.28 48.12
C ILE A 24 24.17 -26.41 47.92
N LYS A 25 23.64 -25.79 48.99
CA LYS A 25 22.54 -24.82 48.89
C LYS A 25 22.92 -23.60 48.06
N LYS A 26 24.09 -23.01 48.29
CA LYS A 26 24.59 -21.87 47.50
C LYS A 26 24.79 -22.26 46.03
N GLU A 27 25.34 -23.45 45.76
CA GLU A 27 25.48 -23.94 44.38
C GLU A 27 24.14 -24.18 43.68
N THR A 28 23.15 -24.78 44.36
CA THR A 28 21.83 -25.01 43.78
C THR A 28 21.06 -23.72 43.54
N LEU A 29 21.15 -22.73 44.44
CA LEU A 29 20.61 -21.39 44.22
C LEU A 29 21.30 -20.69 43.04
N ARG A 30 22.63 -20.75 42.96
CA ARG A 30 23.39 -20.17 41.85
C ARG A 30 23.05 -20.80 40.50
N LYS A 31 22.90 -22.13 40.45
CA LYS A 31 22.45 -22.86 39.24
C LYS A 31 21.04 -22.46 38.83
N LYS A 32 20.13 -22.28 39.80
CA LYS A 32 18.75 -21.84 39.54
C LYS A 32 18.72 -20.41 38.97
N GLN A 33 19.54 -19.53 39.53
CA GLN A 33 19.65 -18.14 39.07
C GLN A 33 20.27 -18.08 37.66
N LEU A 34 21.36 -18.80 37.41
CA LEU A 34 21.95 -18.93 36.07
C LEU A 34 20.95 -19.47 35.04
N LYS A 35 20.13 -20.46 35.41
CA LYS A 35 19.10 -20.99 34.50
C LYS A 35 18.03 -19.93 34.20
N HIS A 36 17.64 -19.13 35.19
CA HIS A 36 16.69 -18.04 34.98
C HIS A 36 17.29 -16.96 34.09
N ASP A 37 18.50 -16.49 34.39
CA ASP A 37 19.21 -15.48 33.60
C ASP A 37 19.43 -15.95 32.15
N TRP A 38 19.73 -17.25 31.95
CA TRP A 38 19.88 -17.85 30.63
C TRP A 38 18.57 -17.90 29.85
N LEU A 39 17.44 -18.21 30.50
CA LEU A 39 16.11 -18.15 29.86
C LEU A 39 15.73 -16.72 29.50
N THR A 40 15.97 -15.75 30.39
CA THR A 40 15.72 -14.33 30.11
C THR A 40 16.56 -13.83 28.95
N LEU A 41 17.82 -14.28 28.84
CA LEU A 41 18.69 -13.95 27.70
C LEU A 41 18.17 -14.56 26.40
N ILE A 42 17.64 -15.78 26.43
CA ILE A 42 17.00 -16.39 25.26
C ILE A 42 15.76 -15.59 24.83
N ASP A 43 14.89 -15.21 25.77
CA ASP A 43 13.70 -14.41 25.47
C ASP A 43 14.05 -13.04 24.88
N PHE A 44 15.12 -12.42 25.40
CA PHE A 44 15.66 -11.18 24.83
C PHE A 44 16.18 -11.38 23.40
N CYS A 45 16.94 -12.45 23.14
CA CYS A 45 17.45 -12.77 21.81
C CYS A 45 16.32 -13.04 20.81
N ILE A 46 15.27 -13.77 21.22
CA ILE A 46 14.10 -14.05 20.37
C ILE A 46 13.37 -12.73 20.06
N SER A 47 13.17 -11.88 21.05
CA SER A 47 12.52 -10.57 20.87
C SER A 47 13.34 -9.66 19.94
N ALA A 48 14.67 -9.63 20.09
CA ALA A 48 15.55 -8.87 19.22
C ALA A 48 15.51 -9.38 17.77
N LEU A 49 15.56 -10.70 17.57
CA LEU A 49 15.41 -11.32 16.24
C LEU A 49 14.06 -10.99 15.61
N PHE A 50 12.98 -11.02 16.39
CA PHE A 50 11.65 -10.67 15.92
C PHE A 50 11.58 -9.22 15.44
N ILE A 51 12.16 -8.27 16.19
CA ILE A 51 12.25 -6.86 15.79
C ILE A 51 13.04 -6.71 14.48
N VAL A 52 14.15 -7.44 14.33
CA VAL A 52 14.95 -7.41 13.09
C VAL A 52 14.14 -7.94 11.91
N VAL A 53 13.44 -9.07 12.08
CA VAL A 53 12.59 -9.64 11.02
C VAL A 53 11.49 -8.66 10.61
N ILE A 54 10.79 -8.06 11.58
CA ILE A 54 9.76 -7.03 11.30
C ILE A 54 10.38 -5.86 10.56
N SER A 55 11.54 -5.37 11.01
CA SER A 55 12.21 -4.23 10.38
C SER A 55 12.61 -4.52 8.94
N ILE A 56 13.07 -5.74 8.64
CA ILE A 56 13.39 -6.18 7.27
C ILE A 56 12.10 -6.22 6.42
N VAL A 57 11.01 -6.78 6.93
CA VAL A 57 9.73 -6.84 6.21
C VAL A 57 9.22 -5.43 5.89
N ILE A 58 9.21 -4.53 6.88
CA ILE A 58 8.78 -3.14 6.71
C ILE A 58 9.67 -2.44 5.67
N SER A 59 10.99 -2.57 5.78
CA SER A 59 11.95 -1.95 4.86
C SER A 59 11.72 -2.41 3.41
N ASN A 60 11.55 -3.72 3.20
CA ASN A 60 11.31 -4.28 1.87
C ASN A 60 9.99 -3.80 1.27
N MET A 61 8.92 -3.75 2.08
CA MET A 61 7.63 -3.21 1.63
C MET A 61 7.75 -1.72 1.27
N TRP A 62 8.33 -0.91 2.15
CA TRP A 62 8.38 0.54 1.97
C TRP A 62 9.13 0.97 0.71
N CYS A 63 10.33 0.41 0.48
CA CYS A 63 11.15 0.75 -0.68
C CYS A 63 10.45 0.43 -2.00
N SER A 64 9.76 -0.71 -2.08
CA SER A 64 9.03 -1.11 -3.29
C SER A 64 7.85 -0.17 -3.56
N TYR A 65 7.00 0.08 -2.55
CA TYR A 65 5.82 0.93 -2.72
C TYR A 65 6.16 2.39 -3.03
N TYR A 66 7.19 2.95 -2.41
CA TYR A 66 7.54 4.36 -2.65
C TYR A 66 7.97 4.59 -4.10
N TYR A 67 8.86 3.73 -4.62
CA TYR A 67 9.36 3.87 -5.98
C TYR A 67 8.25 3.64 -7.02
N THR A 68 7.45 2.58 -6.85
CA THR A 68 6.35 2.29 -7.78
C THR A 68 5.29 3.39 -7.76
N ASN A 69 4.88 3.86 -6.58
CA ASN A 69 3.89 4.93 -6.47
C ASN A 69 4.40 6.25 -7.06
N SER A 70 5.69 6.58 -6.86
CA SER A 70 6.29 7.77 -7.47
C SER A 70 6.24 7.69 -9.00
N LYS A 71 6.54 6.52 -9.56
CA LYS A 71 6.49 6.28 -11.01
C LYS A 71 5.07 6.25 -11.57
N VAL A 72 4.11 5.67 -10.85
CA VAL A 72 2.68 5.76 -11.20
C VAL A 72 2.21 7.20 -11.18
N LYS A 73 2.60 7.98 -10.17
CA LYS A 73 2.25 9.39 -10.06
C LYS A 73 2.79 10.16 -11.25
N GLU A 74 4.09 10.04 -11.53
CA GLU A 74 4.76 10.66 -12.69
C GLU A 74 4.05 10.25 -14.00
N LEU A 75 3.72 8.97 -14.17
CA LEU A 75 3.00 8.46 -15.33
C LEU A 75 1.59 9.07 -15.49
N ILE A 76 0.88 9.36 -14.40
CA ILE A 76 -0.46 9.95 -14.51
C ILE A 76 -0.38 11.47 -14.67
N THR A 77 0.59 12.13 -14.06
CA THR A 77 0.58 13.59 -13.94
C THR A 77 1.37 14.31 -15.02
N SER A 78 2.42 13.70 -15.56
CA SER A 78 3.34 14.35 -16.51
C SER A 78 2.86 14.17 -17.96
N SER A 79 3.24 15.10 -18.83
CA SER A 79 3.06 15.02 -20.28
C SER A 79 3.87 13.85 -20.88
N HIS A 80 3.26 13.11 -21.81
CA HIS A 80 3.88 11.94 -22.45
C HIS A 80 3.85 11.97 -23.98
N HIS A 81 3.16 12.94 -24.58
CA HIS A 81 3.02 12.98 -26.03
C HIS A 81 4.23 13.69 -26.67
N PRO A 82 4.94 13.06 -27.63
CA PRO A 82 6.17 13.64 -28.21
C PRO A 82 5.92 14.90 -29.06
N ASP A 83 4.74 14.99 -29.70
CA ASP A 83 4.42 16.07 -30.64
C ASP A 83 3.46 17.15 -30.07
N PHE A 84 2.95 16.97 -28.85
CA PHE A 84 2.02 17.92 -28.23
C PHE A 84 2.69 18.56 -27.01
N GLU A 85 2.68 19.89 -26.94
CA GLU A 85 3.22 20.66 -25.81
C GLU A 85 2.59 20.25 -24.48
N ASP A 86 3.34 20.44 -23.39
CA ASP A 86 3.12 19.92 -22.03
C ASP A 86 1.70 20.08 -21.44
N ILE A 87 0.79 19.18 -21.79
CA ILE A 87 -0.49 19.01 -21.07
C ILE A 87 -0.25 18.12 -19.86
N ASP A 88 0.24 18.74 -18.80
CA ASP A 88 0.34 18.16 -17.46
C ASP A 88 -1.00 18.18 -16.73
N PHE A 89 -1.20 17.24 -15.82
CA PHE A 89 -2.41 17.20 -14.99
C PHE A 89 -2.61 18.49 -14.17
N PHE A 90 -1.52 19.12 -13.74
CA PHE A 90 -1.57 20.33 -12.92
C PHE A 90 -1.83 21.62 -13.72
N THR A 91 -1.77 21.57 -15.06
CA THR A 91 -1.97 22.76 -15.91
C THR A 91 -3.39 22.87 -16.47
N ILE A 92 -4.23 21.85 -16.25
CA ILE A 92 -5.63 21.79 -16.73
C ILE A 92 -6.46 22.93 -16.12
N LYS A 93 -7.04 23.78 -16.96
CA LYS A 93 -7.91 24.90 -16.55
C LYS A 93 -9.27 24.87 -17.23
N SER A 94 -9.35 24.35 -18.43
CA SER A 94 -10.56 24.27 -19.25
C SER A 94 -11.03 22.81 -19.43
N THR A 95 -12.28 22.64 -19.85
CA THR A 95 -12.81 21.33 -20.29
C THR A 95 -12.04 20.81 -21.50
N THR A 96 -11.65 21.69 -22.42
CA THR A 96 -10.83 21.33 -23.59
C THR A 96 -9.46 20.82 -23.17
N ASP A 97 -8.85 21.41 -22.14
CA ASP A 97 -7.56 20.95 -21.61
C ASP A 97 -7.69 19.55 -21.01
N MET A 98 -8.81 19.27 -20.32
CA MET A 98 -9.10 17.94 -19.77
C MET A 98 -9.31 16.90 -20.89
N GLU A 99 -10.05 17.25 -21.94
CA GLU A 99 -10.24 16.37 -23.12
C GLU A 99 -8.90 16.06 -23.79
N ASN A 100 -8.09 17.09 -24.04
CA ASN A 100 -6.76 16.92 -24.62
C ASN A 100 -5.84 16.11 -23.70
N PHE A 101 -5.89 16.33 -22.38
CA PHE A 101 -5.13 15.54 -21.41
C PHE A 101 -5.51 14.04 -21.47
N LEU A 102 -6.81 13.75 -21.53
CA LEU A 102 -7.31 12.37 -21.61
C LEU A 102 -6.88 11.69 -22.92
N GLU A 103 -6.95 12.41 -24.04
CA GLU A 103 -6.59 11.90 -25.37
C GLU A 103 -5.07 11.74 -25.54
N TYR A 104 -4.29 12.77 -25.26
CA TYR A 104 -2.87 12.80 -25.63
C TYR A 104 -1.94 12.31 -24.53
N THR A 105 -2.24 12.58 -23.26
CA THR A 105 -1.36 12.21 -22.14
C THR A 105 -1.80 10.89 -21.52
N TRP A 106 -3.05 10.79 -21.09
CA TRP A 106 -3.53 9.65 -20.31
C TRP A 106 -3.74 8.40 -21.17
N MET A 107 -4.45 8.51 -22.31
CA MET A 107 -4.63 7.37 -23.22
C MET A 107 -3.28 6.86 -23.73
N TYR A 108 -2.36 7.76 -24.09
CA TYR A 108 -1.01 7.38 -24.49
C TYR A 108 -0.26 6.65 -23.37
N ALA A 109 -0.27 7.16 -22.14
CA ALA A 109 0.40 6.50 -21.01
C ALA A 109 -0.06 5.05 -20.76
N PHE A 110 -1.36 4.78 -20.86
CA PHE A 110 -1.95 3.48 -20.52
C PHE A 110 -2.08 2.52 -21.71
N TYR A 111 -2.25 3.03 -22.93
CA TYR A 111 -2.50 2.22 -24.14
C TYR A 111 -1.34 2.19 -25.13
N ASN A 112 -0.24 2.93 -24.90
CA ASN A 112 1.00 2.77 -25.67
C ASN A 112 1.73 1.45 -25.34
N THR A 113 1.23 0.67 -24.39
CA THR A 113 1.89 -0.54 -23.94
C THR A 113 1.79 -1.64 -25.01
N ARG A 114 2.92 -2.34 -25.24
CA ARG A 114 3.02 -3.42 -26.25
C ARG A 114 2.07 -4.61 -25.97
N TRP A 115 1.56 -4.73 -24.74
CA TRP A 115 0.62 -5.77 -24.30
C TRP A 115 -0.73 -5.74 -25.03
N TYR A 116 -1.20 -4.57 -25.45
CA TYR A 116 -2.48 -4.42 -26.16
C TYR A 116 -2.34 -4.37 -27.68
N ASN A 117 -1.11 -4.27 -28.20
CA ASN A 117 -0.83 -4.00 -29.62
C ASN A 117 -0.08 -5.15 -30.33
N ASP A 118 0.03 -6.34 -29.73
CA ASP A 118 0.63 -7.57 -30.30
C ASP A 118 2.04 -7.42 -30.93
N PHE A 119 2.77 -6.35 -30.58
CA PHE A 119 4.11 -6.12 -31.11
C PHE A 119 5.10 -7.13 -30.51
N LYS A 120 5.79 -7.88 -31.37
CA LYS A 120 6.86 -8.81 -30.95
C LYS A 120 7.94 -8.06 -30.17
N ILE A 121 8.25 -8.56 -28.98
CA ILE A 121 9.33 -8.05 -28.13
C ILE A 121 10.65 -8.37 -28.84
N SER A 122 11.21 -7.39 -29.57
CA SER A 122 12.58 -7.50 -30.09
C SER A 122 13.56 -6.98 -29.03
N GLU A 123 14.56 -7.79 -28.69
CA GLU A 123 15.67 -7.45 -27.78
C GLU A 123 16.66 -6.43 -28.37
N SER A 124 16.18 -5.47 -29.17
CA SER A 124 17.04 -4.54 -29.89
C SER A 124 17.44 -3.36 -29.01
N ARG A 125 18.42 -3.61 -28.13
CA ARG A 125 19.30 -2.61 -27.52
C ARG A 125 20.14 -1.96 -28.64
N ASN A 126 19.55 -1.02 -29.39
CA ASN A 126 20.31 -0.10 -30.23
C ASN A 126 20.29 1.29 -29.58
N GLU A 127 21.29 1.46 -28.71
CA GLU A 127 21.87 2.73 -28.33
C GLU A 127 22.21 3.52 -29.58
N ASN A 128 21.68 4.75 -29.72
CA ASN A 128 22.37 5.91 -30.35
C ASN A 128 21.47 7.17 -30.46
N ASN A 129 20.17 7.09 -30.17
CA ASN A 129 19.32 8.28 -30.01
C ASN A 129 19.02 8.52 -28.52
N THR A 130 19.98 9.12 -27.83
CA THR A 130 20.03 9.28 -26.36
C THR A 130 19.07 10.34 -25.78
N LYS A 131 18.11 10.84 -26.56
CA LYS A 131 17.04 11.73 -26.08
C LYS A 131 15.62 11.17 -26.24
N ASP A 132 15.37 10.27 -27.19
CA ASP A 132 14.00 9.79 -27.47
C ASP A 132 13.62 8.49 -26.74
N LEU A 133 14.58 7.74 -26.19
CA LEU A 133 14.33 6.43 -25.55
C LEU A 133 14.34 6.45 -24.02
N ARG A 134 14.56 7.60 -23.37
CA ARG A 134 14.73 7.67 -21.90
C ARG A 134 13.42 7.74 -21.10
N LEU A 135 12.26 7.78 -21.74
CA LEU A 135 10.95 7.69 -21.11
C LEU A 135 10.13 6.52 -21.68
N ILE A 136 10.72 5.32 -21.71
CA ILE A 136 9.92 4.11 -21.93
C ILE A 136 9.11 3.90 -20.64
N TYR A 137 7.82 4.25 -20.75
CA TYR A 137 6.84 4.38 -19.69
C TYR A 137 6.80 3.18 -18.73
N TRP A 138 6.54 3.42 -17.44
CA TRP A 138 6.34 2.38 -16.42
C TRP A 138 5.27 1.33 -16.81
N ALA A 139 4.32 1.73 -17.66
CA ALA A 139 3.32 0.84 -18.24
C ALA A 139 3.82 0.07 -19.50
N ALA A 140 4.84 0.59 -20.19
CA ALA A 140 5.44 -0.04 -21.38
C ALA A 140 6.53 -1.08 -21.03
N ASP A 141 7.09 -1.03 -19.82
CA ASP A 141 8.06 -2.00 -19.35
C ASP A 141 7.42 -3.37 -19.01
N TYR A 142 8.20 -4.44 -19.20
CA TYR A 142 7.86 -5.84 -18.95
C TYR A 142 7.56 -6.17 -17.47
N THR A 143 7.71 -5.21 -16.56
CA THR A 143 7.60 -5.41 -15.11
C THR A 143 6.18 -5.22 -14.58
N ASN A 144 5.36 -4.40 -15.24
CA ASN A 144 4.01 -4.09 -14.78
C ASN A 144 2.99 -4.28 -15.90
N LYS A 145 1.83 -4.81 -15.55
CA LYS A 145 0.72 -5.05 -16.49
C LYS A 145 -0.50 -4.30 -16.01
N LEU A 146 -1.12 -3.53 -16.91
CA LEU A 146 -2.42 -2.94 -16.64
C LEU A 146 -3.45 -4.08 -16.48
N LEU A 147 -4.17 -4.07 -15.36
CA LEU A 147 -5.22 -5.04 -15.08
C LEU A 147 -6.58 -4.43 -15.38
N GLY A 148 -7.36 -5.11 -16.23
CA GLY A 148 -8.69 -4.67 -16.61
C GLY A 148 -8.66 -3.50 -17.60
N LEU A 149 -9.71 -2.68 -17.52
CA LEU A 149 -9.89 -1.48 -18.31
C LEU A 149 -10.15 -0.30 -17.38
N PRO A 150 -9.54 0.86 -17.61
CA PRO A 150 -9.80 2.03 -16.80
C PRO A 150 -11.21 2.57 -17.07
N MET A 151 -11.89 3.02 -16.01
CA MET A 151 -13.27 3.49 -16.06
C MET A 151 -13.33 4.98 -15.73
N VAL A 152 -13.94 5.77 -16.61
CA VAL A 152 -14.20 7.19 -16.38
C VAL A 152 -15.55 7.36 -15.71
N ARG A 153 -15.59 8.07 -14.58
CA ARG A 153 -16.83 8.39 -13.86
C ARG A 153 -17.04 9.90 -13.82
N GLN A 154 -18.24 10.33 -14.14
CA GLN A 154 -18.66 11.74 -14.11
C GLN A 154 -19.83 11.91 -13.12
N LEU A 155 -19.77 12.97 -12.31
CA LEU A 155 -20.89 13.42 -11.48
C LEU A 155 -21.55 14.61 -12.17
N ARG A 156 -22.89 14.70 -12.06
CA ARG A 156 -23.68 15.77 -12.65
C ARG A 156 -24.71 16.29 -11.66
N VAL A 157 -25.18 17.51 -11.92
CA VAL A 157 -26.12 18.24 -11.07
C VAL A 157 -27.27 18.74 -11.92
N LYS A 158 -28.50 18.65 -11.39
CA LYS A 158 -29.70 19.10 -12.09
C LYS A 158 -29.71 20.62 -12.20
N PRO A 159 -29.95 21.18 -13.40
CA PRO A 159 -29.99 22.63 -13.56
C PRO A 159 -31.21 23.21 -12.83
N LYS A 160 -31.00 24.30 -12.09
CA LYS A 160 -32.07 25.04 -11.40
C LYS A 160 -32.35 26.35 -12.12
N LYS A 161 -33.54 26.92 -11.91
CA LYS A 161 -33.83 28.28 -12.36
C LYS A 161 -32.91 29.24 -11.61
N CYS A 162 -32.25 30.13 -12.33
CA CYS A 162 -31.47 31.19 -11.71
C CYS A 162 -32.40 32.10 -10.91
N SER A 163 -31.97 32.56 -9.73
CA SER A 163 -32.72 33.51 -8.89
C SER A 163 -32.85 34.92 -9.48
N ASN A 164 -32.25 35.17 -10.65
CA ASN A 164 -32.21 36.49 -11.27
C ASN A 164 -33.50 36.74 -12.07
N LEU A 165 -34.25 37.76 -11.66
CA LEU A 165 -35.55 38.19 -12.20
C LEU A 165 -35.54 38.61 -13.67
N PHE A 166 -34.38 38.83 -14.29
CA PHE A 166 -34.28 39.43 -15.63
C PHE A 166 -34.38 38.43 -16.78
N PHE A 167 -34.15 37.14 -16.54
CA PHE A 167 -34.21 36.10 -17.57
C PHE A 167 -34.87 34.83 -17.02
N GLU A 168 -36.20 34.72 -17.15
CA GLU A 168 -36.99 33.56 -16.68
C GLU A 168 -36.57 32.23 -17.31
N SER A 169 -35.89 32.26 -18.46
CA SER A 169 -35.39 31.08 -19.17
C SER A 169 -33.97 30.67 -18.76
N ALA A 170 -33.27 31.45 -17.94
CA ALA A 170 -31.90 31.16 -17.53
C ALA A 170 -31.86 29.97 -16.56
N ARG A 171 -31.00 28.99 -16.89
CA ARG A 171 -30.70 27.84 -16.06
C ARG A 171 -29.30 27.99 -15.46
N CYS A 172 -29.22 27.80 -14.16
CA CYS A 172 -27.98 27.85 -13.38
C CYS A 172 -27.63 26.44 -12.90
N ILE A 173 -26.34 26.15 -12.83
CA ILE A 173 -25.82 24.89 -12.27
C ILE A 173 -25.47 25.20 -10.80
N PRO A 174 -26.20 24.62 -9.83
CA PRO A 174 -25.87 24.84 -8.43
C PRO A 174 -24.60 24.06 -8.04
N GLU A 175 -24.06 24.38 -6.86
CA GLU A 175 -22.99 23.59 -6.26
C GLU A 175 -23.44 22.13 -6.05
N PHE A 176 -22.49 21.21 -6.05
CA PHE A 176 -22.80 19.80 -5.91
C PHE A 176 -23.36 19.50 -4.52
N ASN A 177 -24.61 19.04 -4.47
CA ASN A 177 -25.26 18.47 -3.31
C ASN A 177 -25.97 17.17 -3.70
N LYS A 178 -26.09 16.22 -2.76
CA LYS A 178 -26.75 14.93 -3.02
C LYS A 178 -28.22 15.09 -3.44
N GLU A 179 -28.90 16.12 -2.95
CA GLU A 179 -30.28 16.43 -3.31
C GLU A 179 -30.42 16.88 -4.77
N ASP A 180 -29.38 17.49 -5.31
CA ASP A 180 -29.34 18.03 -6.66
C ASP A 180 -28.61 17.10 -7.64
N GLU A 181 -28.22 15.91 -7.18
CA GLU A 181 -27.54 14.91 -8.00
C GLU A 181 -28.44 14.49 -9.16
N ASP A 182 -27.88 14.60 -10.36
CA ASP A 182 -28.58 14.23 -11.57
C ASP A 182 -28.41 12.75 -11.87
N THR A 183 -29.43 11.97 -11.51
CA THR A 183 -29.54 10.53 -11.75
C THR A 183 -30.22 10.20 -13.08
N ASP A 184 -30.58 11.21 -13.87
CA ASP A 184 -31.32 10.98 -15.12
C ASP A 184 -30.37 10.37 -16.17
N VAL A 185 -30.91 9.43 -16.95
CA VAL A 185 -30.17 8.70 -18.00
C VAL A 185 -30.25 9.49 -19.30
N TYR A 186 -29.16 10.17 -19.65
CA TYR A 186 -29.03 10.87 -20.92
C TYR A 186 -28.47 9.86 -21.93
N GLY A 187 -29.36 9.19 -22.66
CA GLY A 187 -28.99 8.12 -23.57
C GLY A 187 -27.95 8.56 -24.60
N VAL A 188 -26.74 8.00 -24.51
CA VAL A 188 -26.08 7.02 -25.41
C VAL A 188 -24.91 6.46 -24.61
N GLY A 189 -24.90 5.17 -24.27
CA GLY A 189 -23.78 4.52 -23.55
C GLY A 189 -23.59 4.86 -22.06
N TRP A 190 -24.25 5.90 -21.54
CA TRP A 190 -24.24 6.25 -20.12
C TRP A 190 -25.09 5.27 -19.31
N THR A 191 -24.43 4.45 -18.49
CA THR A 191 -25.09 3.62 -17.48
C THR A 191 -25.02 4.32 -16.13
N PRO A 192 -26.11 4.30 -15.32
CA PRO A 192 -26.05 4.83 -13.97
C PRO A 192 -24.96 4.08 -13.19
N ALA A 193 -24.17 4.83 -12.40
CA ALA A 193 -23.11 4.25 -11.58
C ALA A 193 -23.73 3.35 -10.51
N ASN A 194 -23.90 2.06 -10.83
CA ASN A 194 -24.45 1.09 -9.91
C ASN A 194 -23.43 0.86 -8.80
N SER A 195 -23.71 1.37 -7.60
CA SER A 195 -22.82 1.28 -6.44
C SER A 195 -22.65 -0.13 -5.87
N SER A 196 -23.14 -1.15 -6.58
CA SER A 196 -23.10 -2.57 -6.21
C SER A 196 -21.83 -3.30 -6.66
N PHE A 197 -20.92 -2.63 -7.37
CA PHE A 197 -19.59 -3.14 -7.72
C PHE A 197 -18.50 -2.35 -6.98
N ILE A 198 -18.54 -2.41 -5.64
CA ILE A 198 -17.41 -2.07 -4.76
C ILE A 198 -17.34 -3.16 -3.70
#